data_AF-A0A0F9DR66-F1
#
_entry.id   AF-A0A0F9DR66-F1
#
_cell.length_a   1.000
_cell.length_b   1.000
_cell.length_c   1.000
_cell.angle_alpha   90.00
_cell.angle_beta   90.00
_cell.angle_gamma   90.00
#
_symmetry.space_group_name_H-M   'P 1'
#
loop_
_entity.id
_entity.type
_entity.pdbx_description
1 polymer ?
#
loop_
_entity_poly.entity_id
_entity_poly.type
_entity_poly.pdbx_seq_one_letter_code
_entity_poly.pdbx_strand_id
1 'polypeptide(L)'
;MLADIIPKIAGEEQGPPQPYYPRPSAAGPERCIRQMVYHGMNTPPAPWPNRALLVFDDSSWHEELVKDWIRKSAFTLHSEQMAVDCPMPGPVTSAIRKCLTCKANIGKDSVREEVLHGHIDGILTDMTDKDRLLECKAINHFSFDRAWKGDPWPLDYFAQVCVYIRGLQEDNPDLREAILLIKNKNTAAFMEFILDYDRKTDTMKILEVTRSDGSRAKPEFVMEHVIVKVYNKFASIDAHIVAKSLPARPYPPGTDWPCGYCRWGVVCWDGYEKEFVQMAKEQAMDEELENTCAYYLQADRDAKEMDKEAKRLKQIIGTYMKEKSYMSGRVGPYVVTRSLRHSTSWDEEAIPLDVVAVAKQ
;
A
#
# COMPACT_ATOMS: atom_id res chain seq x y z
N MET A 1 -9.40 -8.82 -28.35
CA MET A 1 -10.70 -9.26 -27.79
C MET A 1 -11.18 -8.21 -26.79
N LEU A 2 -12.43 -8.25 -26.30
CA LEU A 2 -12.97 -7.21 -25.39
C LEU A 2 -12.08 -6.92 -24.18
N ALA A 3 -11.48 -7.95 -23.59
CA ALA A 3 -10.56 -7.83 -22.44
C ALA A 3 -9.33 -6.94 -22.71
N ASP A 4 -8.85 -6.87 -23.96
CA ASP A 4 -7.71 -6.03 -24.33
C ASP A 4 -8.11 -4.57 -24.62
N ILE A 5 -9.40 -4.35 -24.89
CA ILE A 5 -9.96 -3.07 -25.32
C ILE A 5 -10.46 -2.27 -24.10
N ILE A 6 -11.08 -2.94 -23.11
CA ILE A 6 -11.65 -2.27 -21.93
C ILE A 6 -10.61 -1.38 -21.19
N PRO A 7 -9.37 -1.84 -20.89
CA PRO A 7 -8.38 -0.98 -20.24
C PRO A 7 -7.96 0.22 -21.10
N LYS A 8 -8.00 0.08 -22.42
CA LYS A 8 -7.66 1.18 -23.35
C LYS A 8 -8.77 2.23 -23.38
N ILE A 9 -10.03 1.79 -23.45
CA ILE A 9 -11.21 2.68 -23.35
C ILE A 9 -11.14 3.47 -22.03
N ALA A 10 -10.90 2.79 -20.91
CA ALA A 10 -10.76 3.45 -19.62
C ALA A 10 -9.64 4.51 -19.63
N GLY A 11 -8.53 4.23 -20.32
CA GLY A 11 -7.44 5.19 -20.53
C GLY A 11 -7.81 6.41 -21.38
N GLU A 12 -8.64 6.22 -22.41
CA GLU A 12 -9.11 7.30 -23.30
C GLU A 12 -10.17 8.20 -22.64
N GLU A 13 -11.01 7.64 -21.77
CA GLU A 13 -11.99 8.39 -20.98
C GLU A 13 -11.37 9.20 -19.83
N GLN A 14 -10.05 9.10 -19.66
CA GLN A 14 -9.35 9.88 -18.65
C GLN A 14 -9.46 11.38 -18.98
N GLY A 15 -10.22 12.10 -18.15
CA GLY A 15 -10.25 13.55 -18.19
C GLY A 15 -8.86 14.19 -18.02
N PRO A 16 -8.72 15.48 -18.34
CA PRO A 16 -7.44 16.17 -18.23
C PRO A 16 -6.88 16.07 -16.80
N PRO A 17 -5.54 15.96 -16.65
CA PRO A 17 -4.90 15.96 -15.34
C PRO A 17 -5.38 17.16 -14.53
N GLN A 18 -5.91 16.89 -13.35
CA GLN A 18 -6.31 17.96 -12.43
C GLN A 18 -5.05 18.55 -11.80
N PRO A 19 -5.02 19.85 -11.48
CA PRO A 19 -3.96 20.43 -10.67
C PRO A 19 -3.79 19.69 -9.34
N TYR A 20 -2.57 19.65 -8.83
CA TYR A 20 -2.31 19.10 -7.50
C TYR A 20 -3.08 19.87 -6.43
N TYR A 21 -3.47 19.15 -5.38
CA TYR A 21 -3.95 19.75 -4.15
C TYR A 21 -3.81 18.79 -2.96
N PRO A 22 -3.67 19.31 -1.73
CA PRO A 22 -3.76 18.54 -0.50
C PRO A 22 -5.14 17.92 -0.30
N ARG A 23 -5.21 16.61 -0.04
CA ARG A 23 -6.47 15.91 0.18
C ARG A 23 -6.40 14.95 1.37
N PRO A 24 -7.50 14.75 2.12
CA PRO A 24 -7.54 13.79 3.23
C PRO A 24 -7.06 12.38 2.84
N SER A 25 -7.43 11.89 1.66
CA SER A 25 -6.99 10.57 1.15
C SER A 25 -5.50 10.48 0.78
N ALA A 26 -4.76 11.58 0.87
CA ALA A 26 -3.31 11.63 0.72
C ALA A 26 -2.57 12.08 2.00
N ALA A 27 -3.30 12.24 3.10
CA ALA A 27 -2.81 12.83 4.35
C ALA A 27 -1.82 11.92 5.08
N GLY A 28 -2.03 10.60 5.07
CA GLY A 28 -1.21 9.71 5.89
C GLY A 28 0.20 9.47 5.35
N PRO A 29 1.05 8.80 6.14
CA PRO A 29 2.50 8.75 5.90
C PRO A 29 2.91 7.86 4.72
N GLU A 30 2.04 6.97 4.25
CA GLU A 30 2.39 5.97 3.22
C GLU A 30 2.23 6.55 1.80
N ARG A 31 1.60 7.72 1.63
CA ARG A 31 1.63 8.43 0.34
C ARG A 31 2.97 9.13 0.11
N CYS A 32 3.63 8.72 -0.97
CA CYS A 32 4.89 9.26 -1.45
C CYS A 32 4.83 10.79 -1.65
N ILE A 33 5.63 11.52 -0.86
CA ILE A 33 5.74 12.99 -0.93
C ILE A 33 6.25 13.44 -2.30
N ARG A 34 7.28 12.78 -2.86
CA ARG A 34 7.80 13.11 -4.20
C ARG A 34 6.74 13.06 -5.29
N GLN A 35 5.83 12.08 -5.22
CA GLN A 35 4.71 11.97 -6.17
C GLN A 35 3.86 13.24 -6.17
N MET A 36 3.52 13.73 -4.98
CA MET A 36 2.72 14.94 -4.81
C MET A 36 3.49 16.20 -5.21
N VAL A 37 4.78 16.26 -4.94
CA VAL A 37 5.65 17.36 -5.38
C VAL A 37 5.74 17.41 -6.90
N TYR A 38 5.98 16.29 -7.59
CA TYR A 38 5.96 16.24 -9.05
C TYR A 38 4.62 16.71 -9.62
N HIS A 39 3.51 16.29 -9.00
CA HIS A 39 2.18 16.74 -9.38
C HIS A 39 2.03 18.26 -9.22
N GLY A 40 2.46 18.82 -8.08
CA GLY A 40 2.40 20.25 -7.79
C GLY A 40 3.30 21.11 -8.68
N MET A 41 4.42 20.56 -9.14
CA MET A 41 5.30 21.20 -10.12
C MET A 41 4.79 21.09 -11.56
N ASN A 42 3.63 20.49 -11.79
CA ASN A 42 3.11 20.18 -13.13
C ASN A 42 4.10 19.35 -13.98
N THR A 43 4.88 18.47 -13.34
CA THR A 43 5.76 17.55 -14.07
C THR A 43 4.91 16.58 -14.89
N PRO A 44 5.17 16.41 -16.20
CA PRO A 44 4.38 15.53 -17.05
C PRO A 44 4.29 14.11 -16.48
N PRO A 45 3.08 13.62 -16.16
CA PRO A 45 2.91 12.26 -15.68
C PRO A 45 2.93 11.26 -16.85
N ALA A 46 3.48 10.07 -16.65
CA ALA A 46 3.28 8.96 -17.57
C ALA A 46 1.79 8.58 -17.67
N PRO A 47 1.34 7.88 -18.72
CA PRO A 47 0.02 7.28 -18.75
C PRO A 47 -0.23 6.40 -17.50
N TRP A 48 -1.48 6.23 -17.08
CA TRP A 48 -1.77 5.24 -16.05
C TRP A 48 -1.36 3.85 -16.53
N PRO A 49 -0.81 2.99 -15.66
CA PRO A 49 -0.69 1.58 -15.97
C PRO A 49 -2.08 1.04 -16.35
N ASN A 50 -2.20 0.32 -17.47
CA ASN A 50 -3.48 -0.03 -18.12
C ASN A 50 -4.63 -0.40 -17.17
N ARG A 51 -4.36 -1.24 -16.16
CA ARG A 51 -5.40 -1.72 -15.22
C ARG A 51 -5.72 -0.76 -14.06
N ALA A 52 -4.92 0.27 -13.82
CA ALA A 52 -5.01 1.10 -12.62
C ALA A 52 -6.34 1.86 -12.54
N LEU A 53 -6.82 2.39 -13.67
CA LEU A 53 -8.09 3.10 -13.73
C LEU A 53 -9.27 2.18 -13.38
N LEU A 54 -9.28 0.96 -13.93
CA LEU A 54 -10.30 -0.04 -13.61
C LEU A 54 -10.26 -0.44 -12.12
N VAL A 55 -9.06 -0.51 -11.52
CA VAL A 55 -8.92 -0.81 -10.09
C VAL A 55 -9.51 0.32 -9.23
N PHE A 56 -9.39 1.58 -9.64
CA PHE A 56 -9.99 2.70 -8.92
C PHE A 56 -11.51 2.77 -9.11
N ASP A 57 -12.00 2.53 -10.33
CA ASP A 57 -13.43 2.48 -10.61
C ASP A 57 -14.12 1.33 -9.85
N ASP A 58 -13.51 0.13 -9.88
CA ASP A 58 -13.95 -1.02 -9.09
C ASP A 58 -14.04 -0.68 -7.59
N SER A 59 -13.09 0.09 -7.04
CA SER A 59 -13.15 0.53 -5.65
C SER A 59 -14.41 1.35 -5.33
N SER A 60 -14.84 2.24 -6.23
CA SER A 60 -16.07 3.03 -6.05
C SER A 60 -17.32 2.15 -6.06
N TRP A 61 -17.37 1.13 -6.91
CA TRP A 61 -18.48 0.17 -6.91
C TRP A 61 -18.56 -0.67 -5.63
N HIS A 62 -17.42 -1.06 -5.05
CA HIS A 62 -17.42 -1.75 -3.76
C HIS A 62 -17.98 -0.84 -2.66
N GLU A 63 -17.65 0.46 -2.64
CA GLU A 63 -18.20 1.41 -1.68
C GLU A 63 -19.74 1.46 -1.75
N GLU A 64 -20.30 1.65 -2.95
CA GLU A 64 -21.76 1.67 -3.16
C GLU A 64 -22.44 0.37 -2.72
N LEU A 65 -21.82 -0.77 -3.04
CA LEU A 65 -22.32 -2.08 -2.60
C LEU A 65 -22.33 -2.21 -1.09
N VAL A 66 -21.27 -1.75 -0.40
CA VAL A 66 -21.22 -1.78 1.08
C VAL A 66 -22.33 -0.92 1.67
N LYS A 67 -22.54 0.29 1.14
CA LYS A 67 -23.60 1.19 1.58
C LYS A 67 -24.98 0.60 1.41
N ASP A 68 -25.25 -0.08 0.29
CA ASP A 68 -26.51 -0.80 0.07
C ASP A 68 -26.75 -1.89 1.12
N TRP A 69 -25.72 -2.65 1.51
CA TRP A 69 -25.84 -3.64 2.60
C TRP A 69 -26.08 -3.00 3.96
N ILE A 70 -25.42 -1.87 4.25
CA ILE A 70 -25.65 -1.12 5.49
C ILE A 70 -27.10 -0.64 5.57
N ARG A 71 -27.67 -0.11 4.48
CA ARG A 71 -29.07 0.35 4.45
C ARG A 71 -30.10 -0.78 4.67
N LYS A 72 -29.70 -2.04 4.47
CA LYS A 72 -30.51 -3.25 4.74
C LYS A 72 -30.35 -3.77 6.16
N SER A 73 -29.43 -3.20 6.94
CA SER A 73 -29.14 -3.59 8.31
C SER A 73 -29.99 -2.79 9.31
N ALA A 74 -29.70 -2.93 10.60
CA ALA A 74 -30.32 -2.13 11.65
C ALA A 74 -29.72 -0.72 11.78
N PHE A 75 -28.60 -0.43 11.12
CA PHE A 75 -27.96 0.89 11.17
C PHE A 75 -28.65 1.89 10.24
N THR A 76 -28.64 3.16 10.62
CA THR A 76 -29.00 4.27 9.74
C THR A 76 -27.75 4.86 9.12
N LEU A 77 -27.68 4.89 7.78
CA LEU A 77 -26.63 5.59 7.05
C LEU A 77 -27.19 6.92 6.53
N HIS A 78 -26.55 8.02 6.88
CA HIS A 78 -26.92 9.36 6.43
C HIS A 78 -25.68 10.23 6.14
N SER A 79 -25.90 11.49 5.72
CA SER A 79 -24.82 12.46 5.43
C SER A 79 -23.75 11.93 4.45
N GLU A 80 -24.17 11.10 3.50
CA GLU A 80 -23.28 10.49 2.52
C GLU A 80 -22.69 11.54 1.58
N GLN A 81 -21.39 11.41 1.26
CA GLN A 81 -20.66 12.36 0.42
C GLN A 81 -20.77 13.81 0.92
N MET A 82 -20.96 13.99 2.24
CA MET A 82 -20.99 15.32 2.85
C MET A 82 -19.58 15.92 2.84
N ALA A 83 -19.49 17.18 2.42
CA ALA A 83 -18.25 17.95 2.49
C ALA A 83 -17.82 18.18 3.94
N VAL A 84 -16.54 18.00 4.21
CA VAL A 84 -15.93 18.27 5.52
C VAL A 84 -14.68 19.13 5.32
N ASP A 85 -14.62 20.24 6.07
CA ASP A 85 -13.45 21.12 6.14
C ASP A 85 -12.76 20.87 7.49
N CYS A 86 -11.56 20.27 7.46
CA CYS A 86 -10.75 20.11 8.66
C CYS A 86 -9.86 21.34 8.84
N PRO A 87 -10.00 22.12 9.93
CA PRO A 87 -9.08 23.22 10.22
C PRO A 87 -7.66 22.70 10.41
N MET A 88 -6.70 23.41 9.83
CA MET A 88 -5.27 23.12 9.92
C MET A 88 -4.53 24.25 10.66
N PRO A 89 -3.35 23.99 11.23
CA PRO A 89 -2.56 25.01 11.94
C PRO A 89 -2.10 26.20 11.08
N GLY A 90 -2.28 26.14 9.77
CA GLY A 90 -1.96 27.22 8.84
C GLY A 90 -2.30 26.83 7.39
N PRO A 91 -1.87 27.63 6.41
CA PRO A 91 -2.14 27.39 4.99
C PRO A 91 -1.64 26.03 4.53
N VAL A 92 -2.51 25.28 3.84
CA VAL A 92 -2.19 23.91 3.36
C VAL A 92 -1.75 23.91 1.89
N THR A 93 -2.13 24.94 1.14
CA THR A 93 -1.85 25.06 -0.30
C THR A 93 -1.81 26.52 -0.72
N SER A 94 -0.86 26.89 -1.59
CA SER A 94 -0.81 28.21 -2.19
C SER A 94 -1.77 28.40 -3.38
N ALA A 95 -2.45 27.34 -3.83
CA ALA A 95 -3.26 27.32 -5.06
C ALA A 95 -4.77 27.27 -4.81
N ILE A 96 -5.54 28.01 -5.62
CA ILE A 96 -7.01 27.99 -5.68
C ILE A 96 -7.50 26.84 -6.54
N ARG A 97 -8.55 26.14 -6.10
CA ARG A 97 -9.21 25.12 -6.90
C ARG A 97 -10.71 25.03 -6.62
N LYS A 98 -11.42 24.43 -7.57
CA LYS A 98 -12.82 24.07 -7.42
C LYS A 98 -12.94 22.57 -7.13
N CYS A 99 -13.64 22.20 -6.07
CA CYS A 99 -13.92 20.81 -5.75
C CYS A 99 -14.74 20.14 -6.86
N LEU A 100 -14.36 18.94 -7.29
CA LEU A 100 -15.10 18.24 -8.35
C LEU A 100 -16.44 17.70 -7.85
N THR A 101 -16.55 17.33 -6.58
CA THR A 101 -17.76 16.78 -5.96
C THR A 101 -18.75 17.90 -5.63
N CYS A 102 -18.44 18.75 -4.66
CA CYS A 102 -19.36 19.80 -4.18
C CYS A 102 -19.23 21.16 -4.88
N LYS A 103 -18.32 21.31 -5.85
CA LYS A 103 -18.10 22.57 -6.60
C LYS A 103 -17.65 23.78 -5.75
N ALA A 104 -17.31 23.59 -4.47
CA ALA A 104 -16.79 24.64 -3.60
C ALA A 104 -15.38 25.11 -4.03
N ASN A 105 -15.07 26.38 -3.81
CA ASN A 105 -13.72 26.92 -3.98
C ASN A 105 -12.87 26.66 -2.73
N ILE A 106 -11.65 26.17 -2.90
CA ILE A 106 -10.72 25.77 -1.84
C ILE A 106 -9.35 26.39 -2.14
N GLY A 107 -8.62 26.84 -1.10
CA GLY A 107 -7.26 27.35 -1.22
C GLY A 107 -7.12 28.86 -1.03
N LYS A 108 -6.01 29.43 -1.50
CA LYS A 108 -5.63 30.85 -1.33
C LYS A 108 -6.76 31.82 -1.68
N ASP A 109 -6.94 32.90 -0.94
CA ASP A 109 -8.00 33.90 -1.18
C ASP A 109 -9.45 33.35 -1.14
N SER A 110 -9.63 32.09 -0.68
CA SER A 110 -10.93 31.57 -0.27
C SER A 110 -11.04 31.63 1.25
N VAL A 111 -12.26 31.53 1.78
CA VAL A 111 -12.52 31.36 3.23
C VAL A 111 -11.87 30.06 3.80
N ARG A 112 -11.21 29.27 2.94
CA ARG A 112 -10.73 27.91 3.16
C ARG A 112 -9.22 27.76 2.87
N GLU A 113 -8.40 28.77 3.17
CA GLU A 113 -6.94 28.69 2.99
C GLU A 113 -6.27 27.76 4.03
N GLU A 114 -6.83 27.73 5.25
CA GLU A 114 -6.34 26.96 6.39
C GLU A 114 -7.16 25.70 6.66
N VAL A 115 -7.80 25.12 5.62
CA VAL A 115 -8.58 23.89 5.77
C VAL A 115 -8.15 22.81 4.79
N LEU A 116 -8.17 21.57 5.28
CA LEU A 116 -8.07 20.39 4.43
C LEU A 116 -9.48 19.87 4.12
N HIS A 117 -9.91 20.10 2.89
CA HIS A 117 -11.25 19.77 2.42
C HIS A 117 -11.35 18.35 1.83
N GLY A 118 -12.39 17.60 2.21
CA GLY A 118 -12.75 16.33 1.59
C GLY A 118 -14.24 15.99 1.74
N HIS A 119 -14.58 14.73 1.47
CA HIS A 119 -15.95 14.22 1.57
C HIS A 119 -15.90 12.89 2.30
N ILE A 120 -16.80 12.71 3.26
CA ILE A 120 -16.94 11.47 4.01
C ILE A 120 -17.81 10.48 3.25
N ASP A 121 -17.63 9.20 3.51
CA ASP A 121 -18.49 8.19 2.89
C ASP A 121 -19.89 8.20 3.52
N GLY A 122 -19.99 8.51 4.82
CA GLY A 122 -21.24 8.84 5.52
C GLY A 122 -21.10 8.88 7.04
N ILE A 123 -22.21 9.12 7.73
CA ILE A 123 -22.35 8.93 9.18
C ILE A 123 -23.27 7.73 9.41
N LEU A 124 -22.84 6.85 10.32
CA LEU A 124 -23.56 5.66 10.72
C LEU A 124 -24.11 5.84 12.14
N THR A 125 -25.43 5.78 12.29
CA THR A 125 -26.11 5.79 13.58
C THR A 125 -26.52 4.37 13.96
N ASP A 126 -26.11 3.92 15.14
CA ASP A 126 -26.51 2.61 15.67
C ASP A 126 -27.87 2.62 16.39
N MET A 127 -28.32 1.45 16.84
CA MET A 127 -29.60 1.29 17.56
C MET A 127 -29.66 1.97 18.93
N THR A 128 -28.54 2.53 19.40
CA THR A 128 -28.44 3.32 20.63
C THR A 128 -28.32 4.82 20.34
N ASP A 129 -28.64 5.24 19.12
CA ASP A 129 -28.53 6.61 18.61
C ASP A 129 -27.10 7.17 18.68
N LYS A 130 -26.08 6.30 18.64
CA LYS A 130 -24.69 6.72 18.61
C LYS A 130 -24.18 6.86 17.19
N ASP A 131 -23.84 8.09 16.83
CA ASP A 131 -23.22 8.43 15.55
C ASP A 131 -21.74 8.06 15.52
N ARG A 132 -21.31 7.49 14.40
CA ARG A 132 -19.90 7.27 14.05
C ARG A 132 -19.66 7.71 12.62
N LEU A 133 -18.49 8.28 12.36
CA LEU A 133 -18.05 8.47 10.98
C LEU A 133 -17.87 7.10 10.32
N LEU A 134 -18.38 6.92 9.11
CA LEU A 134 -18.11 5.77 8.26
C LEU A 134 -17.11 6.14 7.17
N GLU A 135 -16.05 5.37 7.05
CA GLU A 135 -15.13 5.38 5.91
C GLU A 135 -14.99 3.95 5.37
N CYS A 136 -15.25 3.78 4.07
CA CYS A 136 -15.24 2.52 3.37
C CYS A 136 -13.99 2.42 2.50
N LYS A 137 -13.26 1.30 2.59
CA LYS A 137 -12.11 1.01 1.72
C LYS A 137 -12.23 -0.38 1.12
N ALA A 138 -11.92 -0.49 -0.17
CA ALA A 138 -11.77 -1.78 -0.82
C ALA A 138 -10.30 -2.02 -1.18
N ILE A 139 -9.70 -3.07 -0.62
CA ILE A 139 -8.28 -3.40 -0.84
C ILE A 139 -8.09 -4.85 -1.27
N ASN A 140 -6.95 -5.15 -1.89
CA ASN A 140 -6.63 -6.51 -2.31
C ASN A 140 -6.40 -7.43 -1.10
N HIS A 141 -6.44 -8.75 -1.35
CA HIS A 141 -6.29 -9.77 -0.31
C HIS A 141 -5.01 -9.65 0.53
N PHE A 142 -3.86 -9.33 -0.07
CA PHE A 142 -2.60 -9.20 0.67
C PHE A 142 -2.61 -7.99 1.61
N SER A 143 -3.11 -6.84 1.14
CA SER A 143 -3.26 -5.66 2.00
C SER A 143 -4.28 -5.88 3.10
N PHE A 144 -5.36 -6.62 2.82
CA PHE A 144 -6.37 -7.00 3.81
C PHE A 144 -5.76 -7.85 4.94
N ASP A 145 -4.98 -8.88 4.59
CA ASP A 145 -4.34 -9.74 5.57
C ASP A 145 -3.23 -9.02 6.37
N ARG A 146 -2.47 -8.13 5.72
CA ARG A 146 -1.47 -7.29 6.41
C ARG A 146 -2.11 -6.37 7.43
N ALA A 147 -3.20 -5.70 7.05
CA ALA A 147 -3.92 -4.79 7.95
C ALA A 147 -4.54 -5.55 9.15
N TRP A 148 -4.99 -6.79 8.97
CA TRP A 148 -5.43 -7.64 10.09
C TRP A 148 -4.29 -8.00 11.05
N LYS A 149 -3.10 -8.29 10.51
CA LYS A 149 -1.91 -8.63 11.31
C LYS A 149 -1.25 -7.40 11.95
N GLY A 150 -1.63 -6.20 11.52
CA GLY A 150 -1.00 -4.95 11.93
C GLY A 150 0.39 -4.72 11.34
N ASP A 151 0.72 -5.40 10.23
CA ASP A 151 2.07 -5.38 9.63
C ASP A 151 2.05 -5.12 8.11
N PRO A 152 2.11 -3.85 7.68
CA PRO A 152 1.89 -2.65 8.49
C PRO A 152 0.40 -2.33 8.65
N TRP A 153 0.07 -1.54 9.68
CA TRP A 153 -1.25 -0.90 9.81
C TRP A 153 -1.54 0.04 8.62
N PRO A 154 -2.83 0.21 8.21
CA PRO A 154 -3.21 1.08 7.11
C PRO A 154 -3.22 2.58 7.52
N LEU A 155 -2.04 3.12 7.79
CA LEU A 155 -1.87 4.46 8.38
C LEU A 155 -2.42 5.57 7.50
N ASP A 156 -2.43 5.39 6.17
CA ASP A 156 -3.07 6.31 5.24
C ASP A 156 -4.56 6.50 5.50
N TYR A 157 -5.26 5.39 5.78
CA TYR A 157 -6.70 5.42 6.03
C TYR A 157 -7.00 5.95 7.43
N PHE A 158 -6.16 5.60 8.42
CA PHE A 158 -6.25 6.14 9.77
C PHE A 158 -6.11 7.66 9.79
N ALA A 159 -5.10 8.21 9.11
CA ALA A 159 -4.91 9.65 9.00
C ALA A 159 -6.10 10.34 8.30
N GLN A 160 -6.62 9.74 7.22
CA GLN A 160 -7.80 10.26 6.52
C GLN A 160 -9.02 10.34 7.45
N VAL A 161 -9.29 9.28 8.21
CA VAL A 161 -10.39 9.23 9.19
C VAL A 161 -10.21 10.29 10.27
N CYS A 162 -9.01 10.48 10.81
CA CYS A 162 -8.76 11.50 11.83
C CYS A 162 -9.00 12.93 11.30
N VAL A 163 -8.62 13.21 10.05
CA VAL A 163 -8.91 14.48 9.39
C VAL A 163 -10.42 14.71 9.31
N TYR A 164 -11.19 13.68 8.95
CA TYR A 164 -12.65 13.80 8.87
C TYR A 164 -13.32 13.96 10.23
N ILE A 165 -12.96 13.16 11.23
CA ILE A 165 -13.47 13.33 12.60
C ILE A 165 -13.16 14.76 13.08
N ARG A 166 -11.91 15.22 12.89
CA ARG A 166 -11.52 16.57 13.32
C ARG A 166 -12.37 17.66 12.67
N GLY A 167 -12.67 17.56 11.38
CA GLY A 167 -13.55 18.51 10.70
C GLY A 167 -15.01 18.41 11.17
N LEU A 168 -15.53 17.20 11.36
CA LEU A 168 -16.89 16.99 11.88
C LEU A 168 -17.07 17.50 13.31
N GLN A 169 -16.02 17.49 14.11
CA GLN A 169 -16.01 18.04 15.47
C GLN A 169 -16.15 19.56 15.54
N GLU A 170 -16.13 20.29 14.42
CA GLU A 170 -16.54 21.69 14.38
C GLU A 170 -18.05 21.85 14.58
N ASP A 171 -18.85 20.90 14.06
CA ASP A 171 -20.32 20.91 14.16
C ASP A 171 -20.85 19.97 15.26
N ASN A 172 -20.17 18.83 15.48
CA ASN A 172 -20.51 17.85 16.50
C ASN A 172 -19.28 17.49 17.35
N PRO A 173 -18.96 18.26 18.41
CA PRO A 173 -17.76 18.07 19.23
C PRO A 173 -17.66 16.69 19.90
N ASP A 174 -18.78 15.99 20.07
CA ASP A 174 -18.84 14.68 20.73
C ASP A 174 -18.60 13.50 19.77
N LEU A 175 -18.60 13.74 18.46
CA LEU A 175 -18.27 12.72 17.46
C LEU A 175 -16.77 12.42 17.52
N ARG A 176 -16.41 11.36 18.25
CA ARG A 176 -15.01 10.91 18.42
C ARG A 176 -14.70 9.59 17.74
N GLU A 177 -15.72 8.78 17.48
CA GLU A 177 -15.56 7.44 16.95
C GLU A 177 -15.81 7.38 15.44
N ALA A 178 -15.03 6.55 14.77
CA ALA A 178 -15.24 6.18 13.39
C ALA A 178 -15.16 4.67 13.19
N ILE A 179 -15.87 4.20 12.16
CA ILE A 179 -15.78 2.87 11.60
C ILE A 179 -15.02 3.00 10.27
N LEU A 180 -13.79 2.49 10.24
CA LEU A 180 -13.11 2.22 8.98
C LEU A 180 -13.47 0.79 8.55
N LEU A 181 -14.39 0.68 7.58
CA LEU A 181 -14.87 -0.58 7.05
C LEU A 181 -14.09 -0.96 5.80
N ILE A 182 -13.28 -2.01 5.90
CA ILE A 182 -12.45 -2.54 4.83
C ILE A 182 -13.09 -3.77 4.22
N LYS A 183 -13.40 -3.72 2.92
CA LYS A 183 -13.80 -4.88 2.12
C LYS A 183 -12.60 -5.47 1.40
N ASN A 184 -12.48 -6.80 1.43
CA ASN A 184 -11.55 -7.51 0.56
C ASN A 184 -12.09 -7.50 -0.88
N LYS A 185 -11.31 -7.06 -1.86
CA LYS A 185 -11.71 -7.04 -3.28
C LYS A 185 -11.81 -8.43 -3.88
N ASN A 186 -11.01 -9.37 -3.39
CA ASN A 186 -10.90 -10.72 -3.94
C ASN A 186 -11.92 -11.69 -3.35
N THR A 187 -12.56 -11.32 -2.23
CA THR A 187 -13.54 -12.15 -1.52
C THR A 187 -14.73 -11.32 -1.08
N ALA A 188 -15.69 -11.91 -0.36
CA ALA A 188 -16.77 -11.19 0.29
C ALA A 188 -16.45 -10.86 1.77
N ALA A 189 -15.18 -10.97 2.18
CA ALA A 189 -14.78 -10.73 3.56
C ALA A 189 -14.73 -9.24 3.92
N PHE A 190 -15.07 -8.93 5.17
CA PHE A 190 -15.01 -7.60 5.75
C PHE A 190 -14.11 -7.57 6.97
N MET A 191 -13.52 -6.41 7.21
CA MET A 191 -12.78 -6.07 8.41
C MET A 191 -13.16 -4.65 8.83
N GLU A 192 -13.54 -4.49 10.07
CA GLU A 192 -13.95 -3.24 10.67
C GLU A 192 -12.90 -2.81 11.69
N PHE A 193 -12.50 -1.54 11.65
CA PHE A 193 -11.76 -0.89 12.73
C PHE A 193 -12.66 0.13 13.40
N ILE A 194 -12.83 0.02 14.72
CA ILE A 194 -13.39 1.08 15.54
C ILE A 194 -12.24 1.96 16.02
N LEU A 195 -12.23 3.21 15.56
CA LEU A 195 -11.18 4.19 15.86
C LEU A 195 -11.75 5.28 16.77
N ASP A 196 -11.03 5.65 17.84
CA ASP A 196 -11.33 6.84 18.65
C ASP A 196 -10.27 7.90 18.37
N TYR A 197 -10.71 9.14 18.10
CA TYR A 197 -9.81 10.28 17.92
C TYR A 197 -10.10 11.37 18.96
N ASP A 198 -9.06 11.73 19.71
CA ASP A 198 -9.08 12.81 20.68
C ASP A 198 -8.49 14.09 20.09
N ARG A 199 -9.33 15.10 19.89
CA ARG A 199 -8.92 16.41 19.35
C ARG A 199 -8.00 17.20 20.27
N LYS A 200 -8.09 17.02 21.60
CA LYS A 200 -7.28 17.77 22.57
C LYS A 200 -5.83 17.33 22.55
N THR A 201 -5.61 16.02 22.44
CA THR A 201 -4.27 15.43 22.40
C THR A 201 -3.79 15.10 20.99
N ASP A 202 -4.61 15.34 19.95
CA ASP A 202 -4.34 14.98 18.56
C ASP A 202 -3.90 13.51 18.43
N THR A 203 -4.66 12.61 19.06
CA THR A 203 -4.29 11.21 19.22
C THR A 203 -5.42 10.30 18.76
N MET A 204 -5.09 9.30 17.95
CA MET A 204 -6.01 8.24 17.56
C MET A 204 -5.63 6.91 18.20
N LYS A 205 -6.64 6.11 18.58
CA LYS A 205 -6.49 4.75 19.10
C LYS A 205 -7.41 3.79 18.35
N ILE A 206 -6.96 2.54 18.22
CA ILE A 206 -7.83 1.45 17.78
C ILE A 206 -8.52 0.88 19.03
N LEU A 207 -9.86 0.95 19.07
CA LEU A 207 -10.65 0.37 20.16
C LEU A 207 -10.90 -1.12 19.94
N GLU A 208 -11.21 -1.51 18.72
CA GLU A 208 -11.50 -2.89 18.32
C GLU A 208 -11.29 -3.08 16.82
N VAL A 209 -10.87 -4.29 16.44
CA VAL A 209 -10.85 -4.76 15.05
C VAL A 209 -11.69 -6.02 14.96
N THR A 210 -12.65 -6.06 14.05
CA THR A 210 -13.56 -7.21 13.86
C THR A 210 -13.50 -7.70 12.41
N ARG A 211 -13.43 -9.01 12.20
CA ARG A 211 -13.58 -9.65 10.88
C ARG A 211 -14.96 -10.24 10.70
N SER A 212 -15.40 -10.37 9.44
CA SER A 212 -16.68 -11.01 9.09
C SER A 212 -16.77 -12.49 9.48
N ASP A 213 -15.65 -13.14 9.80
CA ASP A 213 -15.62 -14.50 10.37
C ASP A 213 -15.87 -14.53 11.89
N GLY A 214 -16.10 -13.37 12.52
CA GLY A 214 -16.33 -13.22 13.95
C GLY A 214 -15.06 -13.02 14.78
N SER A 215 -13.87 -13.12 14.18
CA SER A 215 -12.60 -12.87 14.89
C SER A 215 -12.51 -11.41 15.33
N ARG A 216 -12.01 -11.19 16.55
CA ARG A 216 -11.88 -9.87 17.16
C ARG A 216 -10.50 -9.67 17.77
N ALA A 217 -10.00 -8.45 17.73
CA ALA A 217 -8.76 -8.04 18.39
C ALA A 217 -8.92 -6.64 18.99
N LYS A 218 -8.20 -6.36 20.09
CA LYS A 218 -8.10 -5.03 20.69
C LYS A 218 -6.62 -4.64 20.78
N PRO A 219 -6.00 -4.27 19.65
CA PRO A 219 -4.58 -3.99 19.62
C PRO A 219 -4.27 -2.73 20.42
N GLU A 220 -3.15 -2.74 21.16
CA GLU A 220 -2.59 -1.54 21.75
C GLU A 220 -1.90 -0.71 20.66
N PHE A 221 -2.69 0.10 19.96
CA PHE A 221 -2.19 1.00 18.91
C PHE A 221 -2.56 2.44 19.22
N VAL A 222 -1.58 3.32 19.09
CA VAL A 222 -1.74 4.76 19.28
C VAL A 222 -1.02 5.49 18.14
N MET A 223 -1.72 6.43 17.51
CA MET A 223 -1.13 7.36 16.54
C MET A 223 -1.23 8.78 17.10
N GLU A 224 -0.11 9.31 17.56
CA GLU A 224 -0.03 10.65 18.15
C GLU A 224 0.29 11.72 17.10
N HIS A 225 -0.16 12.94 17.38
CA HIS A 225 0.07 14.13 16.56
C HIS A 225 -0.38 13.96 15.11
N VAL A 226 -1.55 13.34 14.90
CA VAL A 226 -2.03 12.96 13.56
C VAL A 226 -2.20 14.19 12.67
N ILE A 227 -2.98 15.18 13.10
CA ILE A 227 -3.27 16.39 12.32
C ILE A 227 -2.00 17.22 12.15
N VAL A 228 -1.16 17.33 13.18
CA VAL A 228 0.13 18.02 13.07
C VAL A 228 1.03 17.36 12.02
N LYS A 229 1.12 16.02 11.99
CA LYS A 229 1.90 15.28 10.97
C LYS A 229 1.33 15.49 9.56
N VAL A 230 0.01 15.46 9.41
CA VAL A 230 -0.68 15.75 8.14
C VAL A 230 -0.36 17.15 7.64
N TYR A 231 -0.44 18.15 8.52
CA TYR A 231 -0.08 19.54 8.19
C TYR A 231 1.38 19.66 7.77
N ASN A 232 2.31 19.16 8.59
CA ASN A 232 3.75 19.23 8.31
C ASN A 232 4.11 18.58 6.97
N LYS A 233 3.44 17.48 6.63
CA LYS A 233 3.60 16.82 5.34
C LYS A 233 3.20 17.74 4.18
N PHE A 234 2.00 18.32 4.22
CA PHE A 234 1.55 19.20 3.13
C PHE A 234 2.32 20.50 3.06
N ALA A 235 2.69 21.10 4.20
CA ALA A 235 3.57 22.25 4.27
C ALA A 235 4.95 21.95 3.64
N SER A 236 5.52 20.77 3.89
CA SER A 236 6.77 20.34 3.25
C SER A 236 6.61 20.16 1.74
N ILE A 237 5.49 19.61 1.26
CA ILE A 237 5.21 19.47 -0.17
C ILE A 237 5.14 20.85 -0.84
N ASP A 238 4.41 21.79 -0.26
CA ASP A 238 4.27 23.15 -0.76
C ASP A 238 5.64 23.87 -0.80
N ALA A 239 6.43 23.76 0.27
CA ALA A 239 7.80 24.29 0.33
C ALA A 239 8.68 23.74 -0.82
N HIS A 240 8.60 22.44 -1.11
CA HIS A 240 9.32 21.82 -2.22
C HIS A 240 8.83 22.29 -3.59
N ILE A 241 7.51 22.44 -3.77
CA ILE A 241 6.91 22.97 -5.00
C ILE A 241 7.41 24.40 -5.27
N VAL A 242 7.34 25.27 -4.26
CA VAL A 242 7.81 26.67 -4.35
C VAL A 242 9.31 26.73 -4.63
N ALA A 243 10.11 25.92 -3.92
CA ALA A 243 11.56 25.86 -4.09
C ALA A 243 12.00 25.14 -5.37
N LYS A 244 11.09 24.56 -6.15
CA LYS A 244 11.41 23.72 -7.32
C LYS A 244 12.42 22.61 -6.99
N SER A 245 12.31 22.04 -5.79
CA SER A 245 13.18 20.95 -5.30
C SER A 245 12.38 19.67 -5.00
N LEU A 246 13.07 18.54 -4.89
CA LEU A 246 12.45 17.26 -4.56
C LEU A 246 12.90 16.78 -3.18
N PRO A 247 11.99 16.25 -2.33
CA PRO A 247 12.38 15.61 -1.09
C PRO A 247 13.11 14.30 -1.36
N ALA A 248 13.82 13.78 -0.36
CA ALA A 248 14.37 12.42 -0.43
C ALA A 248 13.26 11.38 -0.67
N ARG A 249 13.62 10.24 -1.27
CA ARG A 249 12.68 9.12 -1.38
C ARG A 249 12.37 8.61 0.04
N PRO A 250 11.09 8.44 0.42
CA PRO A 250 10.73 8.02 1.78
C PRO A 250 10.99 6.53 2.05
N TYR A 251 11.59 5.82 1.09
CA TYR A 251 11.85 4.40 1.13
C TYR A 251 13.21 4.09 0.50
N PRO A 252 13.92 3.05 0.99
CA PRO A 252 15.14 2.58 0.37
C PRO A 252 14.89 1.92 -1.00
N PRO A 253 15.89 1.88 -1.88
CA PRO A 253 15.83 1.10 -3.11
C PRO A 253 15.53 -0.38 -2.83
N GLY A 254 14.79 -1.01 -3.73
CA GLY A 254 14.47 -2.45 -3.61
C GLY A 254 13.42 -2.80 -2.55
N THR A 255 12.84 -1.82 -1.86
CA THR A 255 11.69 -2.07 -0.98
C THR A 255 10.39 -2.23 -1.77
N ASP A 256 9.44 -2.97 -1.20
CA ASP A 256 8.08 -3.14 -1.73
C ASP A 256 7.24 -1.88 -1.52
N TRP A 257 7.73 -0.74 -2.00
CA TRP A 257 6.97 0.49 -2.03
C TRP A 257 6.07 0.49 -3.28
N PRO A 258 4.80 0.96 -3.19
CA PRO A 258 3.82 0.89 -4.28
C PRO A 258 4.09 1.86 -5.45
N CYS A 259 5.34 1.92 -5.94
CA CYS A 259 5.76 2.69 -7.10
C CYS A 259 5.10 2.22 -8.40
N GLY A 260 4.60 0.98 -8.46
CA GLY A 260 3.98 0.40 -9.66
C GLY A 260 2.75 1.16 -10.16
N TYR A 261 2.07 1.93 -9.30
CA TYR A 261 0.96 2.81 -9.68
C TYR A 261 1.36 4.29 -9.73
N CYS A 262 2.63 4.62 -9.51
CA CYS A 262 3.12 6.00 -9.56
C CYS A 262 3.36 6.43 -11.01
N ARG A 263 2.57 7.40 -11.49
CA ARG A 263 2.72 7.97 -12.84
C ARG A 263 4.04 8.73 -13.06
N TRP A 264 4.77 9.03 -12.00
CA TRP A 264 6.07 9.68 -12.07
C TRP A 264 7.22 8.72 -11.76
N GLY A 265 6.96 7.40 -11.70
CA GLY A 265 7.99 6.41 -11.38
C GLY A 265 9.22 6.54 -12.28
N VAL A 266 9.02 6.61 -13.60
CA VAL A 266 10.12 6.74 -14.58
C VAL A 266 10.97 7.99 -14.31
N VAL A 267 10.35 9.16 -14.22
CA VAL A 267 11.07 10.44 -13.96
C VAL A 267 11.68 10.47 -12.55
N CYS A 268 11.04 9.81 -11.58
CA CYS A 268 11.52 9.74 -10.21
C CYS A 268 12.82 8.94 -10.08
N TRP A 269 13.04 7.97 -10.96
CA TRP A 269 14.25 7.14 -11.00
C TRP A 269 15.24 7.59 -12.08
N ASP A 270 14.88 8.57 -12.89
CA ASP A 270 15.81 9.15 -13.85
C ASP A 270 17.01 9.78 -13.14
N GLY A 271 18.22 9.45 -13.58
CA GLY A 271 19.46 9.87 -12.93
C GLY A 271 19.76 9.23 -11.56
N TYR A 272 18.97 8.24 -11.11
CA TYR A 272 19.20 7.61 -9.80
C TYR A 272 20.57 6.95 -9.67
N GLU A 273 21.14 6.44 -10.77
CA GLU A 273 22.51 5.90 -10.78
C GLU A 273 23.54 6.94 -10.29
N LYS A 274 23.39 8.20 -10.70
CA LYS A 274 24.28 9.28 -10.23
C LYS A 274 24.07 9.57 -8.75
N GLU A 275 22.83 9.57 -8.29
CA GLU A 275 22.51 9.72 -6.86
C GLU A 275 23.12 8.56 -6.05
N PHE A 276 23.02 7.33 -6.54
CA PHE A 276 23.56 6.14 -5.92
C PHE A 276 25.09 6.18 -5.84
N VAL A 277 25.78 6.57 -6.92
CA VAL A 277 27.24 6.76 -6.92
C VAL A 277 27.68 7.86 -5.95
N GLN A 278 26.89 8.93 -5.79
CA GLN A 278 27.17 9.97 -4.79
C GLN A 278 26.94 9.49 -3.35
N MET A 279 26.02 8.55 -3.14
CA MET A 279 25.82 7.87 -1.86
C MET A 279 26.94 6.88 -1.55
N ALA A 280 27.57 6.29 -2.58
CA ALA A 280 28.69 5.36 -2.48
C ALA A 280 30.03 6.05 -2.12
N LYS A 281 30.00 6.98 -1.15
CA LYS A 281 31.22 7.37 -0.45
C LYS A 281 31.64 6.18 0.41
N GLU A 282 32.89 5.74 0.28
CA GLU A 282 33.48 4.74 1.18
C GLU A 282 33.31 5.23 2.62
N GLN A 283 32.35 4.64 3.32
CA GLN A 283 32.23 4.75 4.77
C GLN A 283 32.82 3.49 5.36
N ALA A 284 33.64 3.65 6.41
CA ALA A 284 34.03 2.53 7.23
C ALA A 284 32.75 1.89 7.78
N MET A 285 32.51 0.63 7.41
CA MET A 285 31.43 -0.18 7.98
C MET A 285 31.85 -0.60 9.39
N ASP A 286 30.88 -0.79 10.27
CA ASP A 286 31.16 -1.21 11.65
C ASP A 286 31.65 -2.67 11.73
N GLU A 287 32.30 -2.99 12.85
CA GLU A 287 32.85 -4.31 13.14
C GLU A 287 31.75 -5.39 13.27
N GLU A 288 30.51 -4.98 13.58
CA GLU A 288 29.36 -5.89 13.65
C GLU A 288 28.96 -6.42 12.27
N LEU A 289 28.96 -5.57 11.25
CA LEU A 289 28.68 -5.97 9.88
C LEU A 289 29.81 -6.85 9.32
N GLU A 290 31.07 -6.58 9.66
CA GLU A 290 32.19 -7.46 9.28
C GLU A 290 32.00 -8.88 9.81
N ASN A 291 31.68 -9.02 11.10
CA ASN A 291 31.38 -10.31 11.72
C ASN A 291 30.17 -11.00 11.07
N THR A 292 29.13 -10.23 10.73
CA THR A 292 27.95 -10.73 10.03
C THR A 292 28.29 -11.25 8.64
N CYS A 293 29.11 -10.52 7.86
CA CYS A 293 29.58 -10.95 6.56
C CYS A 293 30.45 -12.21 6.65
N ALA A 294 31.35 -12.30 7.63
CA ALA A 294 32.17 -13.48 7.86
C ALA A 294 31.30 -14.71 8.17
N TYR A 295 30.31 -14.55 9.05
CA TYR A 295 29.37 -15.63 9.37
C TYR A 295 28.52 -16.04 8.17
N TYR A 296 28.02 -15.08 7.38
CA TYR A 296 27.28 -15.35 6.15
C TYR A 296 28.12 -16.19 5.16
N LEU A 297 29.37 -15.80 4.92
CA LEU A 297 30.27 -16.53 4.01
C LEU A 297 30.57 -17.95 4.51
N GLN A 298 30.71 -18.13 5.83
CA GLN A 298 30.90 -19.45 6.42
C GLN A 298 29.63 -20.31 6.27
N ALA A 299 28.46 -19.76 6.59
CA ALA A 299 27.17 -20.45 6.46
C ALA A 299 26.86 -20.84 5.00
N ASP A 300 27.16 -19.98 4.01
CA ASP A 300 27.01 -20.29 2.59
C ASP A 300 27.95 -21.43 2.14
N ARG A 301 29.20 -21.44 2.62
CA ARG A 301 30.14 -22.54 2.36
C ARG A 301 29.65 -23.85 2.96
N ASP A 302 29.22 -23.83 4.21
CA ASP A 302 28.70 -25.01 4.90
C ASP A 302 27.43 -25.53 4.20
N ALA A 303 26.52 -24.65 3.78
CA ALA A 303 25.34 -25.01 3.01
C ALA A 303 25.71 -25.68 1.67
N LYS A 304 26.70 -25.16 0.96
CA LYS A 304 27.19 -25.75 -0.30
C LYS A 304 27.86 -27.12 -0.08
N GLU A 305 28.64 -27.28 0.98
CA GLU A 305 29.24 -28.58 1.33
C GLU A 305 28.18 -29.61 1.77
N MET A 306 27.18 -29.18 2.55
CA MET A 306 26.05 -30.03 2.92
C MET A 306 25.21 -30.44 1.71
N ASP A 307 24.99 -29.55 0.74
CA ASP A 307 24.31 -29.88 -0.52
C ASP A 307 25.11 -30.90 -1.36
N LYS A 308 26.43 -30.73 -1.45
CA LYS A 308 27.32 -31.72 -2.09
C LYS A 308 27.25 -33.08 -1.40
N GLU A 309 27.29 -33.10 -0.06
CA GLU A 309 27.23 -34.33 0.72
C GLU A 309 25.86 -35.01 0.59
N ALA A 310 24.77 -34.25 0.63
CA ALA A 310 23.42 -34.77 0.38
C ALA A 310 23.30 -35.39 -1.02
N LYS A 311 23.88 -34.77 -2.05
CA LYS A 311 23.95 -35.33 -3.41
C LYS A 311 24.77 -36.62 -3.45
N ARG A 312 25.93 -36.67 -2.78
CA ARG A 312 26.77 -37.88 -2.66
C ARG A 312 26.02 -39.03 -1.99
N LEU A 313 25.39 -38.77 -0.85
CA LEU A 313 24.60 -39.77 -0.10
C LEU A 313 23.41 -40.26 -0.93
N LYS A 314 22.71 -39.36 -1.62
CA LYS A 314 21.62 -39.71 -2.54
C LYS A 314 22.11 -40.65 -3.66
N GLN A 315 23.30 -40.41 -4.21
CA GLN A 315 23.90 -41.29 -5.21
C GLN A 315 24.23 -42.66 -4.62
N ILE A 316 24.83 -42.73 -3.43
CA ILE A 316 25.15 -43.98 -2.72
C ILE A 316 23.87 -44.81 -2.48
N ILE A 317 22.83 -44.17 -1.93
CA ILE A 317 21.52 -44.80 -1.68
C ILE A 317 20.92 -45.30 -3.01
N GLY A 318 20.96 -44.48 -4.06
CA GLY A 318 20.45 -44.83 -5.38
C GLY A 318 21.16 -46.04 -6.00
N THR A 319 22.49 -46.09 -5.92
CA THR A 319 23.30 -47.23 -6.37
C THR A 319 22.96 -48.50 -5.59
N TYR A 320 22.90 -48.42 -4.26
CA TYR A 320 22.54 -49.54 -3.41
C TYR A 320 21.15 -50.11 -3.74
N MET A 321 20.14 -49.23 -3.89
CA MET A 321 18.80 -49.65 -4.30
C MET A 321 18.78 -50.27 -5.70
N LYS A 322 19.64 -49.81 -6.63
CA LYS A 322 19.77 -50.37 -7.97
C LYS A 322 20.38 -51.77 -7.95
N GLU A 323 21.47 -51.97 -7.23
CA GLU A 323 22.13 -53.27 -7.09
C GLU A 323 21.22 -54.32 -6.46
N LYS A 324 20.40 -53.92 -5.48
CA LYS A 324 19.45 -54.81 -4.81
C LYS A 324 18.09 -54.92 -5.50
N SER A 325 17.89 -54.25 -6.63
CA SER A 325 16.61 -54.19 -7.35
C SER A 325 15.43 -53.72 -6.47
N TYR A 326 15.67 -52.85 -5.50
CA TYR A 326 14.63 -52.27 -4.65
C TYR A 326 13.99 -51.06 -5.34
N MET A 327 12.66 -51.07 -5.43
CA MET A 327 11.87 -49.91 -5.89
C MET A 327 11.47 -48.99 -4.72
N SER A 328 11.20 -49.56 -3.55
CA SER A 328 11.01 -48.83 -2.30
C SER A 328 11.38 -49.72 -1.11
N GLY A 329 11.63 -49.12 0.04
CA GLY A 329 11.92 -49.87 1.27
C GLY A 329 11.97 -48.97 2.51
N ARG A 330 11.77 -49.58 3.68
CA ARG A 330 11.93 -48.92 4.98
C ARG A 330 13.30 -49.29 5.59
N VAL A 331 14.07 -48.28 6.01
CA VAL A 331 15.34 -48.44 6.73
C VAL A 331 15.24 -47.71 8.05
N GLY A 332 14.97 -48.45 9.13
CA GLY A 332 14.64 -47.86 10.43
C GLY A 332 13.39 -46.98 10.35
N PRO A 333 13.45 -45.69 10.77
CA PRO A 333 12.31 -44.76 10.67
C PRO A 333 12.10 -44.20 9.26
N TYR A 334 13.03 -44.40 8.34
CA TYR A 334 13.02 -43.75 7.02
C TYR A 334 12.37 -44.62 5.96
N VAL A 335 11.64 -43.99 5.02
CA VAL A 335 11.12 -44.63 3.82
C VAL A 335 11.88 -44.07 2.61
N VAL A 336 12.48 -44.96 1.82
CA VAL A 336 13.24 -44.60 0.63
C VAL A 336 12.54 -45.18 -0.58
N THR A 337 12.29 -44.34 -1.58
CA THR A 337 11.58 -44.73 -2.81
C THR A 337 12.34 -44.25 -4.03
N ARG A 338 12.52 -45.12 -5.02
CA ARG A 338 13.07 -44.77 -6.32
C ARG A 338 11.92 -44.56 -7.31
N SER A 339 11.57 -43.31 -7.56
CA SER A 339 10.55 -42.96 -8.56
C SER A 339 11.18 -42.81 -9.95
N LEU A 340 10.53 -43.37 -10.98
CA LEU A 340 10.82 -42.99 -12.36
C LEU A 340 10.36 -41.53 -12.55
N ARG A 341 11.25 -40.66 -13.02
CA ARG A 341 10.88 -39.32 -13.47
C ARG A 341 11.22 -39.21 -14.94
N HIS A 342 10.23 -38.84 -15.74
CA HIS A 342 10.47 -38.35 -17.10
C HIS A 342 10.93 -36.90 -16.97
N SER A 343 12.19 -36.64 -17.34
CA SER A 343 12.66 -35.28 -17.55
C SER A 343 12.88 -35.07 -19.04
N THR A 344 12.27 -34.03 -19.58
CA THR A 344 12.62 -33.50 -20.90
C THR A 344 13.84 -32.62 -20.70
N SER A 345 15.02 -33.07 -21.13
CA SER A 345 16.21 -32.23 -21.24
C SER A 345 16.44 -31.95 -22.71
N TRP A 346 16.79 -30.71 -23.03
CA TRP A 346 17.23 -30.33 -24.35
C TRP A 346 18.66 -30.81 -24.54
N ASP A 347 18.96 -31.37 -25.71
CA ASP A 347 20.34 -31.66 -26.10
C ASP A 347 20.97 -30.34 -26.54
N GLU A 348 21.81 -29.75 -25.69
CA GLU A 348 22.44 -28.44 -25.94
C GLU A 348 23.31 -28.45 -27.21
N GLU A 349 23.84 -29.60 -27.62
CA GLU A 349 24.63 -29.74 -28.85
C GLU A 349 23.75 -29.79 -30.10
N ALA A 350 22.48 -30.16 -29.95
CA ALA A 350 21.50 -30.18 -31.02
C ALA A 350 20.79 -28.83 -31.23
N ILE A 351 21.05 -27.83 -30.38
CA ILE A 351 20.48 -26.48 -30.52
C ILE A 351 21.31 -25.71 -31.57
N PRO A 352 20.69 -25.25 -32.67
CA PRO A 352 21.38 -24.44 -33.67
C PRO A 352 22.06 -23.21 -33.06
N LEU A 353 23.30 -22.94 -33.45
CA LEU A 353 24.15 -21.90 -32.85
C LEU A 353 23.54 -20.48 -32.96
N ASP A 354 22.74 -20.23 -34.00
CA ASP A 354 21.99 -19.00 -34.21
C ASP A 354 20.88 -18.80 -33.16
N VAL A 355 20.22 -19.86 -32.73
CA VAL A 355 19.21 -19.82 -31.65
C VAL A 355 19.89 -19.55 -30.29
N VAL A 356 21.05 -20.14 -30.05
CA VAL A 356 21.84 -19.90 -28.82
C VAL A 356 22.34 -18.45 -28.75
N ALA A 357 22.72 -17.85 -29.88
CA ALA A 357 23.20 -16.48 -29.94
C ALA A 357 22.10 -15.45 -29.64
N VAL A 358 20.87 -15.69 -30.10
CA VAL A 358 19.70 -14.83 -29.83
C VAL A 358 19.24 -14.93 -28.38
N ALA A 359 19.37 -16.10 -27.74
CA ALA A 359 18.99 -16.29 -26.34
C ALA A 359 19.99 -15.70 -25.32
N LYS A 360 21.20 -15.33 -25.77
CA LYS A 360 22.28 -14.75 -24.93
C LYS A 360 22.42 -13.23 -25.06
N GLN A 361 21.65 -12.61 -25.96
CA GLN A 361 21.41 -11.16 -25.97
C GLN A 361 20.19 -10.85 -25.13
#